data_AF-G7YIU8-F1
#
_entry.id   AF-G7YIU8-F1
#
_cell.length_a   1.000
_cell.length_b   1.000
_cell.length_c   1.000
_cell.angle_alpha   90.00
_cell.angle_beta   90.00
_cell.angle_gamma   90.00
#
_symmetry.space_group_name_H-M   'P 1'
#
loop_
_entity.id
_entity.type
_entity.pdbx_description
1 polymer ?
#
loop_
_entity_poly.entity_id
_entity_poly.type
_entity_poly.pdbx_seq_one_letter_code
_entity_poly.pdbx_strand_id
1 'polypeptide(L)'
;MWIISLLLQVPIAKAWREARANAEEQLDHPKPYDWTFTTLYTGTLLGEWTVEPYELGLDLALLQRRDPILFYAETTLYEDELGDNGVAMLHLKLRAMNTGFFLLQRFFLRVDGGLVRVYDTRLQWRKGDNYLIREVKRSQSSSWESAMTGITLMAADSFCDQILEKRTEKLTPTIS
;
A
#
# COMPACT_ATOMS: atom_id res chain seq x y z
N MET A 1 -17.83 3.39 -13.97
CA MET A 1 -17.12 2.18 -14.42
C MET A 1 -16.88 1.33 -13.18
N TRP A 2 -17.65 0.27 -12.99
CA TRP A 2 -17.62 -0.52 -11.76
C TRP A 2 -16.43 -1.48 -11.80
N ILE A 3 -15.44 -1.26 -10.92
CA ILE A 3 -14.40 -2.26 -10.67
C ILE A 3 -15.09 -3.39 -9.91
N ILE A 4 -15.24 -4.53 -10.57
CA ILE A 4 -15.65 -5.77 -9.92
C ILE A 4 -14.50 -6.16 -8.98
N SER A 5 -14.63 -5.79 -7.70
CA SER A 5 -13.82 -6.35 -6.64
C SER A 5 -14.14 -7.84 -6.61
N LEU A 6 -13.22 -8.71 -7.03
CA LEU A 6 -13.30 -10.12 -6.67
C LEU A 6 -13.35 -10.17 -5.12
N LEU A 7 -14.44 -10.70 -4.59
CA LEU A 7 -14.59 -10.97 -3.16
C LEU A 7 -13.57 -12.03 -2.74
N LEU A 8 -12.38 -11.60 -2.35
CA LEU A 8 -11.51 -12.41 -1.51
C LEU A 8 -12.11 -12.38 -0.12
N GLN A 9 -12.24 -13.51 0.58
CA GLN A 9 -12.71 -13.53 1.97
C GLN A 9 -11.91 -14.60 2.72
N VAL A 10 -11.32 -14.26 3.86
CA VAL A 10 -10.61 -15.24 4.70
C VAL A 10 -11.62 -16.32 5.18
N PRO A 11 -11.30 -17.62 5.15
CA PRO A 11 -12.27 -18.68 5.45
C PRO A 11 -12.99 -18.52 6.81
N ILE A 12 -12.31 -18.01 7.84
CA ILE A 12 -12.89 -17.83 9.18
C ILE A 12 -13.78 -16.58 9.31
N ALA A 13 -13.70 -15.64 8.37
CA ALA A 13 -14.46 -14.40 8.37
C ALA A 13 -15.97 -14.63 8.45
N LYS A 14 -16.46 -15.74 7.88
CA LYS A 14 -17.87 -16.10 7.88
C LYS A 14 -18.35 -16.49 9.29
N ALA A 15 -17.58 -17.30 10.00
CA ALA A 15 -17.92 -17.77 11.35
C ALA A 15 -17.97 -16.62 12.37
N TRP A 16 -17.02 -15.68 12.30
CA TRP A 16 -17.02 -14.50 13.17
C TRP A 16 -18.14 -13.52 12.86
N ARG A 17 -18.53 -13.39 11.59
CA ARG A 17 -19.68 -12.58 11.17
C ARG A 17 -20.97 -13.15 11.76
N GLU A 18 -21.14 -14.47 11.69
CA GLU A 18 -22.30 -15.17 12.27
C GLU A 18 -22.33 -15.04 13.80
N ALA A 19 -21.17 -15.06 14.47
CA ALA A 19 -21.08 -14.86 15.92
C ALA A 19 -21.44 -13.43 16.39
N ARG A 20 -21.25 -12.41 15.54
CA ARG A 20 -21.53 -10.99 15.85
C ARG A 20 -22.83 -10.44 15.23
N ALA A 21 -23.53 -11.24 14.42
CA ALA A 21 -24.77 -10.83 13.76
C ALA A 21 -25.88 -10.38 14.73
N ASN A 22 -25.80 -10.78 16.01
CA ASN A 22 -26.77 -10.40 17.04
C ASN A 22 -26.44 -9.07 17.77
N ALA A 23 -25.32 -8.40 17.46
CA ALA A 23 -24.82 -7.26 18.24
C ALA A 23 -24.62 -5.93 17.47
N GLU A 24 -24.66 -5.91 16.13
CA GLU A 24 -24.46 -4.68 15.35
C GLU A 24 -25.71 -4.31 14.51
N GLU A 25 -26.06 -3.03 14.57
CA GLU A 25 -27.08 -2.37 13.75
C GLU A 25 -26.90 -2.71 12.26
N GLN A 26 -28.02 -2.93 11.57
CA GLN A 26 -28.08 -3.10 10.12
C GLN A 26 -27.45 -1.90 9.41
N LEU A 27 -26.18 -2.00 9.05
CA LEU A 27 -25.54 -1.08 8.13
C LEU A 27 -26.12 -1.33 6.72
N ASP A 28 -26.75 -0.29 6.16
CA ASP A 28 -27.55 -0.27 4.91
C ASP A 28 -26.77 -0.76 3.66
N HIS A 29 -25.45 -0.87 3.76
CA HIS A 29 -24.60 -1.50 2.76
C HIS A 29 -23.50 -2.33 3.45
N PRO A 30 -23.67 -3.67 3.60
CA PRO A 30 -22.59 -4.51 4.07
C PRO A 30 -21.52 -4.54 2.98
N LYS A 31 -20.55 -3.62 3.03
CA LYS A 31 -19.28 -3.83 2.33
C LYS A 31 -18.82 -5.22 2.74
N PRO A 32 -18.53 -6.13 1.80
CA PRO A 32 -18.11 -7.47 2.15
C PRO A 32 -16.85 -7.35 2.99
N TYR A 33 -17.00 -7.59 4.28
CA TYR A 33 -15.92 -7.52 5.24
C TYR A 33 -15.08 -8.77 5.02
N ASP A 34 -13.97 -8.61 4.28
CA ASP A 34 -13.11 -9.70 3.80
C ASP A 34 -12.03 -10.14 4.80
N TRP A 35 -11.90 -9.41 5.91
CA TRP A 35 -10.89 -9.60 6.97
C TRP A 35 -9.45 -9.41 6.50
N THR A 36 -9.22 -8.79 5.34
CA THR A 36 -7.85 -8.64 4.80
C THR A 36 -7.15 -7.36 5.28
N PHE A 37 -7.87 -6.47 5.97
CA PHE A 37 -7.41 -5.13 6.33
C PHE A 37 -6.81 -4.36 5.15
N THR A 38 -7.28 -4.63 3.92
CA THR A 38 -6.80 -3.95 2.72
C THR A 38 -7.10 -2.46 2.82
N THR A 39 -6.05 -1.64 2.72
CA THR A 39 -6.17 -0.18 2.79
C THR A 39 -5.80 0.48 1.48
N LEU A 40 -6.59 1.48 1.09
CA LEU A 40 -6.28 2.36 -0.04
C LEU A 40 -5.54 3.63 0.41
N TYR A 41 -5.14 3.70 1.67
CA TYR A 41 -4.48 4.86 2.27
C TYR A 41 -3.19 5.23 1.51
N THR A 42 -3.07 6.51 1.14
CA THR A 42 -1.92 7.07 0.40
C THR A 42 -1.26 8.22 1.16
N GLY A 43 -1.37 8.21 2.49
CA GLY A 43 -0.98 9.33 3.34
C GLY A 43 -2.11 10.35 3.56
N THR A 44 -2.07 11.04 4.70
CA THR A 44 -2.90 12.20 5.02
C THR A 44 -2.11 13.47 4.74
N LEU A 45 -2.68 14.39 3.95
CA LEU A 45 -2.09 15.71 3.72
C LEU A 45 -2.50 16.65 4.85
N LEU A 46 -1.53 17.33 5.45
CA LEU A 46 -1.75 18.34 6.46
C LEU A 46 -1.53 19.72 5.84
N GLY A 47 -2.49 20.63 6.00
CA GLY A 47 -2.50 21.93 5.32
C GLY A 47 -3.09 21.89 3.92
N GLU A 48 -2.93 22.97 3.16
CA GLU A 48 -3.45 23.10 1.80
C GLU A 48 -2.43 22.68 0.74
N TRP A 49 -2.85 21.80 -0.16
CA TRP A 49 -2.02 21.25 -1.22
C TRP A 49 -2.80 21.24 -2.53
N THR A 50 -2.14 21.67 -3.61
CA THR A 50 -2.60 21.43 -4.97
C THR A 50 -2.06 20.07 -5.43
N VAL A 51 -2.95 19.17 -5.83
CA VAL A 51 -2.61 17.84 -6.32
C VAL A 51 -2.98 17.76 -7.80
N GLU A 52 -1.99 17.49 -8.65
CA GLU A 52 -2.15 17.41 -10.10
C GLU A 52 -1.52 16.11 -10.63
N PRO A 53 -2.05 15.51 -11.72
CA PRO A 53 -1.39 14.39 -12.40
C PRO A 53 0.03 14.77 -12.84
N TYR A 54 0.97 13.82 -12.75
CA TYR A 54 2.38 14.06 -13.10
C TYR A 54 2.99 12.92 -13.91
N GLU A 55 3.03 13.10 -15.24
CA GLU A 55 3.44 12.05 -16.18
C GLU A 55 4.93 11.70 -16.12
N LEU A 56 5.80 12.61 -15.66
CA LEU A 56 7.25 12.35 -15.59
C LEU A 56 7.62 11.31 -14.53
N GLY A 57 6.77 11.11 -13.51
CA GLY A 57 7.01 10.09 -12.49
C GLY A 57 8.14 10.42 -11.52
N LEU A 58 8.60 9.39 -10.81
CA LEU A 58 9.73 9.47 -9.89
C LEU A 58 11.05 9.58 -10.67
N ASP A 59 12.00 10.36 -10.14
CA ASP A 59 13.37 10.37 -10.63
C ASP A 59 14.10 9.10 -10.18
N LEU A 60 14.00 8.04 -10.98
CA LEU A 60 14.62 6.74 -10.70
C LEU A 60 16.15 6.80 -10.70
N ALA A 61 16.74 7.67 -11.51
CA ALA A 61 18.19 7.82 -11.57
C ALA A 61 18.74 8.35 -10.24
N LEU A 62 18.05 9.33 -9.63
CA LEU A 62 18.38 9.81 -8.30
C LEU A 62 18.23 8.71 -7.23
N LEU A 63 17.18 7.89 -7.30
CA LEU A 63 16.94 6.81 -6.33
C LEU A 63 17.95 5.66 -6.44
N GLN A 64 18.51 5.41 -7.63
CA GLN A 64 19.53 4.39 -7.85
C GLN A 64 20.94 4.86 -7.48
N ARG A 65 21.14 6.16 -7.30
CA ARG A 65 22.44 6.72 -6.90
C ARG A 65 22.78 6.29 -5.48
N ARG A 66 24.04 5.92 -5.25
CA ARG A 66 24.55 5.50 -3.94
C ARG A 66 24.98 6.70 -3.09
N ASP A 67 24.05 7.62 -2.84
CA ASP A 67 24.28 8.75 -1.94
C ASP A 67 24.34 8.28 -0.47
N PRO A 68 25.18 8.90 0.38
CA PRO A 68 25.15 8.64 1.81
C PRO A 68 23.77 8.92 2.40
N ILE A 69 23.20 7.93 3.09
CA ILE A 69 21.96 8.08 3.85
C ILE A 69 22.30 8.83 5.13
N LEU A 70 21.77 10.05 5.25
CA LEU A 70 21.95 10.91 6.42
C LEU A 70 20.94 10.58 7.52
N PHE A 71 19.76 10.10 7.13
CA PHE A 71 18.71 9.69 8.05
C PHE A 71 17.94 8.49 7.49
N TYR A 72 17.65 7.52 8.36
CA TYR A 72 16.84 6.35 8.07
C TYR A 72 15.84 6.14 9.19
N ALA A 73 14.59 5.86 8.83
CA ALA A 73 13.57 5.41 9.75
C ALA A 73 12.66 4.37 9.09
N GLU A 74 12.18 3.40 9.86
CA GLU A 74 11.14 2.49 9.44
C GLU A 74 10.18 2.21 10.60
N THR A 75 8.92 1.97 10.28
CA THR A 75 7.89 1.62 11.27
C THR A 75 6.78 0.83 10.62
N THR A 76 6.19 -0.09 11.38
CA THR A 76 4.94 -0.76 10.99
C THR A 76 3.78 0.00 11.62
N LEU A 77 2.77 0.36 10.81
CA LEU A 77 1.55 1.04 11.29
C LEU A 77 0.55 0.04 11.86
N TYR A 78 0.38 -1.11 11.21
CA TYR A 78 -0.35 -2.25 11.74
C TYR A 78 0.13 -3.54 11.08
N GLU A 79 -0.13 -4.65 11.76
CA GLU A 79 0.13 -6.01 11.31
C GLU A 79 -0.91 -6.96 11.91
N ASP A 80 -1.35 -7.95 11.15
CA ASP A 80 -2.29 -8.99 11.56
C ASP A 80 -1.97 -10.31 10.83
N GLU A 81 -2.07 -11.44 11.52
CA GLU A 81 -1.75 -12.78 11.00
C GLU A 81 -2.96 -13.47 10.32
N LEU A 82 -4.08 -12.75 10.16
CA LEU A 82 -5.32 -13.23 9.53
C LEU A 82 -5.86 -14.51 10.18
N GLY A 83 -5.66 -14.67 11.49
CA GLY A 83 -5.96 -15.88 12.23
C GLY A 83 -5.19 -17.09 11.68
N ASP A 84 -3.87 -16.96 11.53
CA ASP A 84 -2.95 -17.98 11.01
C ASP A 84 -3.15 -18.35 9.53
N ASN A 85 -3.90 -17.54 8.76
CA ASN A 85 -4.18 -17.78 7.33
C ASN A 85 -3.39 -16.84 6.41
N GLY A 86 -2.37 -16.16 6.92
CA GLY A 86 -1.51 -15.31 6.12
C GLY A 86 -0.97 -14.13 6.92
N VAL A 87 -0.88 -12.97 6.28
CA VAL A 87 -0.44 -11.73 6.93
C VAL A 87 -0.99 -10.52 6.18
N ALA A 88 -1.45 -9.52 6.92
CA ALA A 88 -1.73 -8.18 6.43
C ALA A 88 -0.87 -7.18 7.21
N MET A 89 -0.08 -6.37 6.52
CA MET A 89 0.84 -5.42 7.15
C MET A 89 0.91 -4.11 6.37
N LEU A 90 0.91 -2.98 7.07
CA LEU A 90 1.22 -1.66 6.51
C LEU A 90 2.53 -1.15 7.10
N HIS A 91 3.57 -1.08 6.27
CA HIS A 91 4.93 -0.75 6.68
C HIS A 91 5.46 0.50 5.97
N LEU A 92 6.24 1.31 6.69
CA LEU A 92 6.82 2.56 6.21
C LEU A 92 8.35 2.50 6.29
N LYS A 93 9.02 3.00 5.25
CA LYS A 93 10.48 3.25 5.24
C LYS A 93 10.76 4.64 4.69
N LEU A 94 11.62 5.40 5.37
CA LEU A 94 12.06 6.72 4.99
C LEU A 94 13.59 6.76 4.91
N ARG A 95 14.12 7.32 3.82
CA ARG A 95 15.54 7.58 3.61
C ARG A 95 15.73 9.03 3.23
N ALA A 96 16.61 9.75 3.92
CA ALA A 96 17.00 11.10 3.55
C ALA A 96 18.49 11.15 3.19
N MET A 97 18.80 11.84 2.10
CA MET A 97 20.12 12.10 1.56
C MET A 97 20.32 13.62 1.47
N ASN A 98 21.52 14.09 1.19
CA ASN A 98 21.75 15.53 0.98
C ASN A 98 20.99 16.10 -0.24
N THR A 99 20.46 15.23 -1.10
CA THR A 99 19.82 15.56 -2.38
C THR A 99 18.31 15.44 -2.35
N GLY A 100 17.72 15.03 -1.23
CA GLY A 100 16.29 14.84 -1.10
C GLY A 100 15.94 13.72 -0.12
N PHE A 101 14.67 13.32 -0.13
CA PHE A 101 14.22 12.15 0.60
C PHE A 101 13.33 11.25 -0.26
N PHE A 102 13.24 10.00 0.17
CA PHE A 102 12.34 9.00 -0.39
C PHE A 102 11.64 8.25 0.73
N LEU A 103 10.31 8.20 0.65
CA LEU A 103 9.46 7.42 1.54
C LEU A 103 8.73 6.33 0.75
N LEU A 104 8.72 5.12 1.28
CA LEU A 104 7.93 4.00 0.80
C LEU A 104 6.95 3.60 1.90
N GLN A 105 5.66 3.76 1.62
CA GLN A 105 4.59 3.09 2.35
C GLN A 105 4.17 1.86 1.54
N ARG A 106 4.28 0.69 2.14
CA ARG A 106 3.90 -0.58 1.52
C ARG A 106 2.85 -1.27 2.37
N PHE A 107 1.67 -1.46 1.81
CA PHE A 107 0.73 -2.47 2.27
C PHE A 107 1.09 -3.80 1.62
N PHE A 108 1.30 -4.82 2.44
CA PHE A 108 1.57 -6.19 2.04
C PHE A 108 0.46 -7.08 2.57
N LEU A 109 -0.15 -7.86 1.69
CA LEU A 109 -1.13 -8.87 2.02
C LEU A 109 -0.71 -10.20 1.40
N ARG A 110 -0.70 -11.24 2.20
CA ARG A 110 -0.65 -12.62 1.77
C ARG A 110 -1.83 -13.33 2.41
N VAL A 111 -2.64 -13.99 1.60
CA VAL A 111 -3.65 -14.94 2.07
C VAL A 111 -3.22 -16.31 1.61
N ASP A 112 -2.91 -17.21 2.53
CA ASP A 112 -2.39 -18.53 2.20
C ASP A 112 -3.44 -19.35 1.43
N GLY A 113 -3.06 -19.89 0.27
CA GLY A 113 -3.99 -20.52 -0.68
C GLY A 113 -4.83 -19.54 -1.50
N GLY A 114 -4.67 -18.23 -1.30
CA GLY A 114 -5.44 -17.17 -1.93
C GLY A 114 -4.60 -16.34 -2.91
N LEU A 115 -4.04 -15.23 -2.45
CA LEU A 115 -3.24 -14.34 -3.29
C LEU A 115 -2.19 -13.57 -2.50
N VAL A 116 -1.29 -12.94 -3.24
CA VAL A 116 -0.35 -11.95 -2.74
C VAL A 116 -0.73 -10.59 -3.31
N ARG A 117 -0.69 -9.54 -2.49
CA ARG A 117 -1.03 -8.17 -2.88
C ARG A 117 -0.06 -7.18 -2.28
N VAL A 118 0.35 -6.21 -3.09
CA VAL A 118 1.30 -5.15 -2.73
C VAL A 118 0.74 -3.82 -3.21
N TYR A 119 0.41 -2.94 -2.26
CA TYR A 119 0.04 -1.56 -2.56
C TYR A 119 1.12 -0.62 -2.03
N ASP A 120 1.83 0.02 -2.96
CA ASP A 120 2.88 0.96 -2.65
C ASP A 120 2.40 2.40 -2.86
N THR A 121 2.70 3.25 -1.89
CA THR A 121 2.72 4.71 -2.05
C THR A 121 4.14 5.18 -1.84
N ARG A 122 4.74 5.72 -2.89
CA ARG A 122 6.09 6.27 -2.90
C ARG A 122 6.01 7.78 -2.89
N LEU A 123 6.78 8.42 -2.04
CA LEU A 123 6.90 9.87 -1.98
C LEU A 123 8.36 10.26 -2.18
N GLN A 124 8.61 11.13 -3.14
CA GLN A 124 9.95 11.68 -3.41
C GLN A 124 9.91 13.19 -3.31
N TRP A 125 10.91 13.73 -2.63
CA TRP A 125 11.26 15.14 -2.69
C TRP A 125 12.71 15.26 -3.11
N ARG A 126 13.00 16.23 -3.96
CA ARG A 126 14.38 16.53 -4.40
C ARG A 126 14.75 17.92 -3.91
N LYS A 127 16.01 18.07 -3.52
CA LYS A 127 16.55 19.36 -3.10
C LYS A 127 16.40 20.37 -4.23
N GLY A 128 15.66 21.44 -3.95
CA GLY A 128 15.34 22.49 -4.92
C GLY A 128 13.93 22.43 -5.48
N ASP A 129 13.23 21.29 -5.34
CA ASP A 129 11.82 21.21 -5.73
C ASP A 129 10.93 21.93 -4.71
N ASN A 130 9.95 22.68 -5.22
CA ASN A 130 8.85 23.26 -4.45
C ASN A 130 7.61 22.35 -4.41
N TYR A 131 7.74 21.07 -4.78
CA TYR A 131 6.67 20.08 -4.79
C TYR A 131 7.18 18.70 -4.38
N LEU A 132 6.25 17.81 -4.05
CA LEU A 132 6.50 16.39 -3.84
C LEU A 132 5.97 15.60 -5.03
N ILE A 133 6.60 14.47 -5.32
CA ILE A 133 6.09 13.50 -6.29
C ILE A 133 5.55 12.31 -5.49
N ARG A 134 4.28 11.97 -5.69
CA ARG A 134 3.63 10.78 -5.11
C ARG A 134 3.30 9.79 -6.21
N GLU A 135 3.91 8.61 -6.19
CA GLU A 135 3.52 7.48 -7.05
C GLU A 135 2.69 6.49 -6.22
N VAL A 136 1.55 6.08 -6.74
CA VAL A 136 0.71 5.01 -6.19
C VAL A 136 0.72 3.86 -7.17
N LYS A 137 1.14 2.68 -6.72
CA LYS A 137 1.09 1.42 -7.49
C LYS A 137 0.36 0.38 -6.67
N ARG A 138 -0.69 -0.20 -7.23
CA ARG A 138 -1.45 -1.30 -6.63
C ARG A 138 -1.34 -2.52 -7.53
N SER A 139 -0.85 -3.62 -7.00
CA SER A 139 -0.71 -4.87 -7.74
C SER A 139 -1.02 -6.08 -6.87
N GLN A 140 -1.36 -7.18 -7.52
CA GLN A 140 -1.61 -8.47 -6.88
C GLN A 140 -1.21 -9.62 -7.79
N SER A 141 -1.17 -10.82 -7.25
CA SER A 141 -1.08 -12.05 -8.03
C SER A 141 -2.42 -12.37 -8.69
N SER A 142 -2.37 -12.84 -9.93
CA SER A 142 -3.53 -13.32 -10.68
C SER A 142 -4.01 -14.70 -10.20
N SER A 143 -3.11 -15.47 -9.60
CA SER A 143 -3.37 -16.81 -9.05
C SER A 143 -2.50 -17.10 -7.83
N TRP A 144 -2.79 -18.21 -7.15
CA TRP A 144 -1.97 -18.72 -6.04
C TRP A 144 -0.87 -19.63 -6.55
N GLU A 145 0.34 -19.48 -6.00
CA GLU A 145 1.45 -20.43 -6.19
C GLU A 145 1.91 -20.94 -4.82
N SER A 146 2.29 -22.22 -4.73
CA SER A 146 2.78 -22.80 -3.46
C SER A 146 4.01 -22.07 -2.91
N ALA A 147 4.85 -21.52 -3.79
CA ALA A 147 6.00 -20.70 -3.45
C ALA A 147 5.64 -19.37 -2.77
N MET A 148 4.38 -18.93 -2.83
CA MET A 148 3.91 -17.74 -2.11
C MET A 148 3.77 -18.00 -0.60
N THR A 149 3.71 -19.26 -0.16
CA THR A 149 3.65 -19.59 1.27
C THR A 149 4.89 -19.06 2.00
N GLY A 150 4.68 -18.32 3.09
CA GLY A 150 5.78 -17.82 3.91
C GLY A 150 6.62 -16.71 3.26
N ILE A 151 6.23 -16.17 2.11
CA ILE A 151 6.97 -15.05 1.52
C ILE A 151 6.93 -13.83 2.42
N THR A 152 7.98 -13.03 2.32
CA THR A 152 8.14 -11.79 3.07
C THR A 152 7.73 -10.58 2.22
N LEU A 153 7.53 -9.45 2.89
CA LEU A 153 7.25 -8.15 2.25
C LEU A 153 8.28 -7.75 1.18
N MET A 154 9.53 -8.21 1.28
CA MET A 154 10.59 -7.92 0.30
C MET A 154 10.48 -8.74 -0.97
N ALA A 155 9.93 -9.96 -0.88
CA ALA A 155 9.77 -10.87 -2.02
C ALA A 155 8.40 -10.74 -2.70
N ALA A 156 7.45 -10.05 -2.07
CA ALA A 156 6.06 -9.99 -2.54
C ALA A 156 5.88 -9.46 -3.98
N ASP A 157 6.75 -8.54 -4.43
CA ASP A 157 6.69 -8.00 -5.79
C ASP A 157 6.89 -9.04 -6.89
N SER A 158 7.68 -10.12 -6.63
CA SER A 158 7.97 -11.13 -7.65
C SER A 158 6.74 -11.95 -8.06
N PHE A 159 5.70 -11.93 -7.24
CA PHE A 159 4.44 -12.66 -7.45
C PHE A 159 3.29 -11.77 -7.91
N CYS A 160 3.47 -10.44 -7.96
CA CYS A 160 2.43 -9.50 -8.33
C CYS A 160 2.47 -9.18 -9.84
N ASP A 161 1.83 -10.03 -10.65
CA ASP A 161 1.76 -9.93 -12.11
C ASP A 161 0.61 -9.04 -12.62
N GLN A 162 -0.41 -8.79 -11.80
CA GLN A 162 -1.55 -7.96 -12.16
C GLN A 162 -1.43 -6.55 -11.55
N ILE A 163 -1.28 -5.53 -12.40
CA ILE A 163 -1.35 -4.11 -11.99
C ILE A 163 -2.81 -3.67 -12.00
N LEU A 164 -3.33 -3.28 -10.83
CA LEU A 164 -4.69 -2.80 -10.63
C LEU A 164 -4.79 -1.28 -10.83
N GLU A 165 -3.76 -0.56 -10.39
CA GLU A 165 -3.68 0.90 -10.52
C GLU A 165 -2.21 1.32 -10.56
N LYS A 166 -1.90 2.27 -11.42
CA LYS A 166 -0.66 3.03 -11.34
C LYS A 166 -0.95 4.47 -11.70
N ARG A 167 -0.61 5.39 -10.81
CA ARG A 167 -0.74 6.83 -11.03
C ARG A 167 0.36 7.59 -10.32
N THR A 168 0.69 8.74 -10.85
CA THR A 168 1.67 9.64 -10.26
C THR A 168 1.08 11.04 -10.17
N GLU A 169 1.31 11.69 -9.05
CA GLU A 169 0.82 13.02 -8.74
C GLU A 169 1.98 13.92 -8.33
N LYS A 170 1.84 15.20 -8.65
CA LYS A 170 2.65 16.28 -8.13
C LYS A 170 1.84 17.02 -7.08
N LEU A 171 2.41 17.15 -5.88
CA LEU A 171 1.80 17.77 -4.72
C LEU A 171 2.56 19.06 -4.43
N THR A 172 1.93 20.19 -4.70
CA THR A 172 2.52 21.52 -4.47
C THR A 172 1.82 22.14 -3.27
N PRO A 173 2.55 22.54 -2.20
CA PRO A 173 1.93 23.22 -1.07
C PRO A 173 1.39 24.57 -1.53
N THR A 174 0.16 24.88 -1.14
CA THR A 174 -0.41 26.21 -1.39
C THR A 174 0.18 27.13 -0.35
N ILE A 175 1.18 27.92 -0.72
CA ILE A 175 1.81 28.88 0.19
C ILE A 175 0.77 29.97 0.49
N SER A 176 0.39 30.11 1.76
CA SER A 176 -0.20 31.34 2.32
C SER A 176 0.89 32.34 2.66
#